data_AF-A0A2N8UMQ7-F1
#
_entry.id   AF-A0A2N8UMQ7-F1
#
_cell.length_a   1.000
_cell.length_b   1.000
_cell.length_c   1.000
_cell.angle_alpha   90.00
_cell.angle_beta   90.00
_cell.angle_gamma   90.00
#
_symmetry.space_group_name_H-M   'P 1'
#
loop_
_entity.id
_entity.type
_entity.pdbx_description
1 polymer ?
#
loop_
_entity_poly.entity_id
_entity_poly.type
_entity_poly.pdbx_seq_one_letter_code
_entity_poly.pdbx_strand_id
1 'polypeptide(L)'
;MRQLKYHEQKLLKKHDFLDWKQDAGMREVKVMRRYHIQDRDDYHKYNKLVGKLRHLALRLSTLPVADPFRGKHEQGMLAKLYDMGLLDTGAKMSDITNKLNVSAFCRRRLPVVMVRLKMSETVGQAVKYVEQGHVRVGPDTISDPAFMVTRNMEDFVTWVDTSKIKRTIARYNDELDDFDLL
;
A
#
# COMPACT_ATOMS: atom_id res chain seq x y z
N MET A 1 25.94 -20.99 10.30
CA MET A 1 27.02 -21.51 9.43
C MET A 1 28.32 -20.83 9.82
N ARG A 2 29.49 -21.49 9.71
CA ARG A 2 30.77 -20.88 10.07
C ARG A 2 31.18 -19.80 9.06
N GLN A 3 31.93 -18.80 9.49
CA GLN A 3 32.56 -17.86 8.57
C GLN A 3 33.66 -18.56 7.77
N LEU A 4 33.69 -18.35 6.45
CA LEU A 4 34.69 -18.92 5.55
C LEU A 4 36.05 -18.23 5.74
N LYS A 5 37.13 -19.01 5.66
CA LYS A 5 38.49 -18.47 5.63
C LYS A 5 38.75 -17.74 4.31
N TYR A 6 39.75 -16.87 4.28
CA TYR A 6 40.09 -16.05 3.10
C TYR A 6 40.24 -16.86 1.80
N HIS A 7 40.94 -18.00 1.84
CA HIS A 7 41.12 -18.86 0.67
C HIS A 7 39.82 -19.55 0.23
N GLU A 8 38.97 -19.96 1.17
CA GLU A 8 37.65 -20.56 0.89
C GLU A 8 36.73 -19.54 0.23
N GLN A 9 36.68 -18.30 0.74
CA GLN A 9 35.88 -17.21 0.17
C GLN A 9 36.37 -16.81 -1.23
N LYS A 10 37.68 -16.86 -1.48
CA LYS A 10 38.25 -16.58 -2.80
C LYS A 10 37.85 -17.62 -3.85
N LEU A 11 37.65 -18.87 -3.46
CA LEU A 11 37.13 -19.94 -4.33
C LEU A 11 35.60 -19.86 -4.47
N LEU A 12 34.89 -19.60 -3.37
CA LEU A 12 33.43 -19.61 -3.26
C LEU A 12 32.81 -18.21 -3.37
N LYS A 13 33.28 -17.37 -4.30
CA LYS A 13 32.85 -15.96 -4.42
C LYS A 13 31.36 -15.75 -4.74
N LYS A 14 30.75 -16.69 -5.45
CA LYS A 14 29.34 -16.61 -5.90
C LYS A 14 28.40 -17.40 -4.99
N HIS A 15 28.92 -17.96 -3.91
CA HIS A 15 28.18 -18.86 -3.06
C HIS A 15 27.64 -18.10 -1.85
N ASP A 16 26.33 -17.89 -1.83
CA ASP A 16 25.57 -17.37 -0.71
C ASP A 16 24.32 -18.24 -0.56
N PHE A 17 24.05 -18.72 0.66
CA PHE A 17 22.89 -19.54 0.96
C PHE A 17 21.63 -18.72 1.25
N LEU A 18 21.78 -17.42 1.54
CA LEU A 18 20.71 -16.54 1.97
C LEU A 18 20.28 -15.57 0.87
N ASP A 19 21.20 -15.09 0.04
CA ASP A 19 20.90 -14.14 -1.04
C ASP A 19 21.14 -14.77 -2.41
N TRP A 20 20.07 -15.24 -3.04
CA TRP A 20 20.12 -15.75 -4.41
C TRP A 20 19.74 -14.64 -5.39
N LYS A 21 20.33 -14.68 -6.59
CA LYS A 21 20.02 -13.69 -7.65
C LYS A 21 18.53 -13.64 -8.00
N GLN A 22 17.82 -14.76 -7.85
CA GLN A 22 16.38 -14.85 -8.11
C GLN A 22 15.53 -14.10 -7.06
N ASP A 23 16.03 -13.94 -5.83
CA ASP A 23 15.32 -13.29 -4.73
C ASP A 23 15.34 -11.76 -4.80
N ALA A 24 15.93 -11.21 -5.88
CA ALA A 24 15.95 -9.78 -6.18
C ALA A 24 16.28 -8.90 -4.96
N GLY A 25 17.25 -9.31 -4.14
CA GLY A 25 17.79 -8.55 -3.01
C GLY A 25 16.84 -8.38 -1.82
N MET A 26 16.01 -9.39 -1.53
CA MET A 26 15.04 -9.43 -0.42
C MET A 26 14.06 -8.23 -0.42
N ARG A 27 13.83 -7.62 -1.59
CA ARG A 27 12.97 -6.43 -1.70
C ARG A 27 11.54 -6.73 -1.26
N GLU A 28 11.04 -7.90 -1.63
CA GLU A 28 9.74 -8.41 -1.19
C GLU A 28 9.62 -8.41 0.33
N VAL A 29 10.53 -9.11 1.02
CA VAL A 29 10.54 -9.21 2.48
C VAL A 29 10.65 -7.84 3.14
N LYS A 30 11.47 -6.94 2.60
CA LYS A 30 11.61 -5.55 3.10
C LYS A 30 10.29 -4.78 3.00
N VAL A 31 9.58 -4.89 1.88
CA VAL A 31 8.29 -4.21 1.67
C VAL A 31 7.21 -4.82 2.55
N MET A 32 7.12 -6.15 2.62
CA MET A 32 6.17 -6.85 3.48
C MET A 32 6.35 -6.49 4.94
N ARG A 33 7.59 -6.50 5.46
CA ARG A 33 7.89 -6.11 6.84
C ARG A 33 7.56 -4.64 7.11
N ARG A 34 7.88 -3.73 6.17
CA ARG A 34 7.64 -2.29 6.33
C ARG A 34 6.15 -1.95 6.43
N TYR A 35 5.31 -2.60 5.62
CA TYR A 35 3.87 -2.29 5.55
C TYR A 35 2.99 -3.34 6.24
N HIS A 36 3.60 -4.26 7.00
CA HIS A 36 2.91 -5.35 7.71
C HIS A 36 1.94 -6.14 6.81
N ILE A 37 2.43 -6.56 5.64
CA ILE A 37 1.65 -7.39 4.71
C ILE A 37 1.68 -8.83 5.22
N GLN A 38 0.50 -9.42 5.45
CA GLN A 38 0.35 -10.77 5.97
C GLN A 38 0.52 -11.84 4.89
N ASP A 39 -0.20 -11.69 3.77
CA ASP A 39 -0.13 -12.63 2.65
C ASP A 39 1.03 -12.27 1.70
N ARG A 40 1.86 -13.27 1.37
CA ARG A 40 2.94 -13.12 0.40
C ARG A 40 2.41 -12.95 -1.02
N ASP A 41 1.27 -13.56 -1.33
CA ASP A 41 0.68 -13.48 -2.67
C ASP A 41 0.21 -12.06 -3.01
N ASP A 42 -0.18 -11.27 -2.02
CA ASP A 42 -0.54 -9.86 -2.21
C ASP A 42 0.60 -9.05 -2.84
N TYR A 43 1.83 -9.25 -2.37
CA TYR A 43 2.99 -8.58 -2.95
C TYR A 43 3.16 -8.94 -4.43
N HIS A 44 3.03 -10.23 -4.77
CA HIS A 44 3.13 -10.69 -6.15
C HIS A 44 1.97 -10.19 -7.02
N LYS A 45 0.74 -10.14 -6.50
CA LYS A 45 -0.44 -9.58 -7.19
C LYS A 45 -0.21 -8.10 -7.51
N TYR A 46 0.24 -7.30 -6.54
CA TYR A 46 0.54 -5.88 -6.76
C TYR A 46 1.70 -5.70 -7.74
N ASN A 47 2.75 -6.52 -7.67
CA ASN A 47 3.86 -6.44 -8.61
C ASN A 47 3.42 -6.74 -10.05
N LYS A 48 2.54 -7.74 -10.25
CA LYS A 48 1.92 -8.02 -11.55
C LYS A 48 1.08 -6.84 -12.04
N LEU A 49 0.31 -6.19 -11.16
CA LEU A 49 -0.50 -5.01 -11.52
C LEU A 49 0.39 -3.82 -11.94
N VAL A 50 1.44 -3.52 -11.17
CA VAL A 50 2.43 -2.49 -11.54
C VAL A 50 3.05 -2.80 -12.91
N GLY A 51 3.43 -4.06 -13.16
CA GLY A 51 3.96 -4.49 -14.45
C GLY A 51 2.97 -4.25 -15.60
N LYS A 52 1.70 -4.62 -15.43
CA LYS A 52 0.64 -4.37 -16.43
C LYS A 52 0.44 -2.88 -16.70
N LEU A 53 0.42 -2.05 -15.66
CA LEU A 53 0.29 -0.59 -15.79
C LEU A 53 1.48 0.03 -16.55
N ARG A 54 2.70 -0.36 -16.20
CA ARG A 54 3.92 0.10 -16.89
C ARG A 54 3.95 -0.32 -18.35
N HIS A 55 3.55 -1.55 -18.63
CA HIS A 55 3.50 -2.05 -20.01
C HIS A 55 2.43 -1.34 -20.84
N LEU A 56 1.27 -1.03 -20.24
CA LEU A 56 0.25 -0.22 -20.90
C LEU A 56 0.74 1.21 -21.16
N ALA A 57 1.39 1.85 -20.19
CA ALA A 57 2.00 3.17 -20.36
C ALA A 57 3.08 3.18 -21.46
N LEU A 58 3.89 2.12 -21.54
CA LEU A 58 4.88 1.95 -22.61
C LEU A 58 4.20 1.84 -23.98
N ARG A 59 3.15 1.02 -24.11
CA ARG A 59 2.40 0.90 -25.38
C ARG A 59 1.76 2.22 -25.80
N LEU A 60 1.22 2.99 -24.86
CA LEU A 60 0.69 4.33 -25.16
C LEU A 60 1.81 5.28 -25.63
N SER A 61 3.00 5.19 -25.02
CA SER A 61 4.15 6.02 -25.41
C SER A 61 4.66 5.73 -26.82
N THR A 62 4.47 4.50 -27.34
CA THR A 62 4.86 4.12 -28.70
C THR A 62 3.90 4.63 -29.78
N LEU A 63 2.70 5.11 -29.42
CA LEU A 63 1.74 5.67 -30.38
C LEU A 63 2.15 7.11 -30.78
N PRO A 64 1.79 7.58 -31.98
CA PRO A 64 2.07 8.95 -32.40
C PRO A 64 1.35 9.97 -31.51
N VAL A 65 2.00 11.11 -31.26
CA VAL A 65 1.50 12.17 -30.35
C VAL A 65 0.21 12.82 -30.88
N ALA A 66 0.01 12.85 -32.19
CA ALA A 66 -1.15 13.47 -32.83
C ALA A 66 -2.43 12.62 -32.73
N ASP A 67 -2.35 11.37 -32.29
CA ASP A 67 -3.51 10.48 -32.20
C ASP A 67 -4.41 10.86 -31.00
N PRO A 68 -5.69 11.20 -31.21
CA PRO A 68 -6.64 11.49 -30.13
C PRO A 68 -6.81 10.32 -29.15
N PHE A 69 -6.62 9.08 -29.60
CA PHE A 69 -6.71 7.89 -28.76
C PHE A 69 -5.65 7.92 -27.64
N ARG A 70 -4.42 8.29 -28.00
CA ARG A 70 -3.32 8.41 -27.03
C ARG A 70 -3.66 9.44 -25.96
N GLY A 71 -4.04 10.66 -26.35
CA GLY A 71 -4.36 11.73 -25.40
C GLY A 71 -5.47 11.35 -24.42
N LYS A 72 -6.56 10.76 -24.92
CA LYS A 72 -7.70 10.33 -24.08
C LYS A 72 -7.30 9.26 -23.07
N HIS A 73 -6.56 8.23 -23.50
CA HIS A 73 -6.17 7.13 -22.61
C HIS A 73 -5.05 7.51 -21.65
N GLU A 74 -4.12 8.38 -22.04
CA GLU A 74 -3.11 8.93 -21.15
C GLU A 74 -3.75 9.74 -20.01
N GLN A 75 -4.67 10.65 -20.34
CA GLN A 75 -5.42 11.43 -19.34
C GLN A 75 -6.26 10.52 -18.43
N GLY A 76 -7.00 9.57 -19.00
CA GLY A 76 -7.82 8.64 -18.22
C GLY A 76 -6.99 7.76 -17.28
N MET A 77 -5.80 7.32 -17.71
CA MET A 77 -4.89 6.55 -16.87
C MET A 77 -4.34 7.40 -15.71
N LEU A 78 -3.90 8.64 -15.99
CA LEU A 78 -3.38 9.54 -14.96
C LEU A 78 -4.45 9.90 -13.94
N ALA A 79 -5.66 10.25 -14.40
CA ALA A 79 -6.80 10.54 -13.53
C ALA A 79 -7.11 9.36 -12.60
N LYS A 80 -7.23 8.15 -13.17
CA LYS A 80 -7.53 6.95 -12.36
C LYS A 80 -6.45 6.64 -11.32
N LEU A 81 -5.17 6.77 -11.68
CA LEU A 81 -4.06 6.53 -10.74
C LEU A 81 -3.97 7.61 -9.65
N TYR A 82 -4.36 8.84 -9.98
CA TYR A 82 -4.47 9.95 -9.03
C TYR A 82 -5.61 9.71 -8.04
N ASP A 83 -6.81 9.36 -8.52
CA ASP A 83 -7.99 9.09 -7.69
C ASP A 83 -7.76 7.92 -6.73
N MET A 84 -7.06 6.88 -7.17
CA MET A 84 -6.65 5.76 -6.33
C MET A 84 -5.54 6.13 -5.32
N GLY A 85 -4.87 7.27 -5.48
CA GLY A 85 -3.83 7.75 -4.58
C GLY A 85 -2.45 7.15 -4.80
N LEU A 86 -2.19 6.57 -5.97
CA LEU A 86 -0.90 5.95 -6.31
C LEU A 86 0.11 6.96 -6.86
N LEU A 87 -0.40 8.03 -7.48
CA LEU A 87 0.37 9.17 -7.98
C LEU A 87 -0.07 10.46 -7.29
N ASP A 88 0.85 11.39 -7.15
CA ASP A 88 0.61 12.71 -6.57
C ASP A 88 0.14 13.73 -7.63
N THR A 89 -0.33 14.90 -7.18
CA THR A 89 -0.84 15.96 -8.06
C THR A 89 0.24 16.40 -9.04
N GLY A 90 -0.11 16.51 -10.33
CA GLY A 90 0.83 16.92 -11.39
C GLY A 90 1.74 15.79 -11.91
N ALA A 91 1.43 14.53 -11.61
CA ALA A 91 2.17 13.39 -12.14
C ALA A 91 2.10 13.31 -13.67
N LYS A 92 3.23 12.95 -14.28
CA LYS A 92 3.38 12.78 -15.73
C LYS A 92 3.33 11.30 -16.11
N MET A 93 3.13 11.00 -17.39
CA MET A 93 3.17 9.62 -17.89
C MET A 93 4.50 8.90 -17.55
N SER A 94 5.62 9.64 -17.52
CA SER A 94 6.93 9.12 -17.10
C SER A 94 7.00 8.70 -15.62
N ASP A 95 6.13 9.24 -14.77
CA ASP A 95 6.09 8.85 -13.36
C ASP A 95 5.50 7.45 -13.16
N ILE A 96 4.66 6.98 -14.10
CA ILE A 96 4.10 5.62 -14.08
C ILE A 96 5.22 4.59 -14.29
N THR A 97 6.16 4.86 -15.19
CA THR A 97 7.28 3.94 -15.44
C THR A 97 8.31 3.98 -14.32
N ASN A 98 8.66 5.18 -13.85
CA ASN A 98 9.76 5.39 -12.92
C ASN A 98 9.37 5.30 -11.44
N LYS A 99 8.26 5.95 -11.05
CA LYS A 99 7.88 6.11 -9.63
C LYS A 99 6.90 5.05 -9.14
N LEU A 100 5.98 4.58 -10.00
CA LEU A 100 4.98 3.60 -9.59
C LEU A 100 5.66 2.29 -9.16
N ASN A 101 5.50 1.92 -7.90
CA ASN A 101 6.08 0.71 -7.32
C ASN A 101 5.05 -0.01 -6.46
N VAL A 102 5.36 -1.24 -6.04
CA VAL A 102 4.48 -2.02 -5.15
C VAL A 102 4.23 -1.29 -3.83
N SER A 103 5.22 -0.55 -3.33
CA SER A 103 5.09 0.25 -2.11
C SER A 103 4.04 1.36 -2.22
N ALA A 104 3.75 1.88 -3.42
CA ALA A 104 2.67 2.85 -3.63
C ALA A 104 1.30 2.22 -3.34
N PHE A 105 1.06 0.99 -3.81
CA PHE A 105 -0.14 0.23 -3.47
C PHE A 105 -0.19 -0.10 -1.98
N CYS A 106 0.92 -0.53 -1.40
CA CYS A 106 0.98 -0.89 0.02
C CYS A 106 0.68 0.31 0.94
N ARG A 107 1.10 1.53 0.55
CA ARG A 107 0.77 2.77 1.27
C ARG A 107 -0.72 3.14 1.24
N ARG A 108 -1.49 2.60 0.30
CA ARG A 108 -2.95 2.82 0.19
C ARG A 108 -3.77 1.74 0.88
N ARG A 109 -3.15 0.75 1.52
CA ARG A 109 -3.87 -0.22 2.38
C ARG A 109 -4.41 0.49 3.61
N LEU A 110 -5.61 0.12 4.02
CA LEU A 110 -6.34 0.73 5.14
C LEU A 110 -5.49 0.92 6.41
N PRO A 111 -4.74 -0.10 6.90
CA PRO A 111 -3.93 0.06 8.12
C PRO A 111 -2.82 1.12 8.00
N VAL A 112 -2.24 1.28 6.81
CA VAL A 112 -1.17 2.27 6.58
C VAL A 112 -1.76 3.68 6.51
N VAL A 113 -2.94 3.82 5.90
CA VAL A 113 -3.69 5.07 5.86
C VAL A 113 -4.11 5.48 7.27
N MET A 114 -4.59 4.55 8.11
CA MET A 114 -4.94 4.82 9.51
C MET A 114 -3.77 5.38 10.33
N VAL A 115 -2.56 4.84 10.17
CA VAL A 115 -1.37 5.34 10.86
C VAL A 115 -1.00 6.74 10.37
N ARG A 116 -1.20 7.02 9.08
CA ARG A 116 -0.99 8.36 8.52
C ARG A 116 -2.00 9.37 9.05
N LEU A 117 -3.26 8.96 9.23
CA LEU A 117 -4.34 9.73 9.85
C LEU A 117 -4.23 9.81 11.38
N LYS A 118 -3.18 9.26 11.99
CA LYS A 118 -2.95 9.24 13.44
C LYS A 118 -4.03 8.50 14.24
N MET A 119 -4.81 7.61 13.61
CA MET A 119 -5.76 6.73 14.31
C MET A 119 -5.07 5.59 15.07
N SER A 120 -3.85 5.22 14.67
CA SER A 120 -3.05 4.18 15.31
C SER A 120 -1.58 4.59 15.29
N GLU A 121 -0.84 4.20 16.32
CA GLU A 121 0.59 4.49 16.46
C GLU A 121 1.43 3.64 15.49
N THR A 122 1.04 2.37 15.33
CA THR A 122 1.80 1.39 14.53
C THR A 122 0.91 0.67 13.52
N VAL A 123 1.51 0.25 12.40
CA VAL A 123 0.79 -0.48 11.33
C VAL A 123 0.31 -1.84 11.85
N GLY A 124 1.08 -2.51 12.71
CA GLY A 124 0.67 -3.78 13.30
C GLY A 124 -0.55 -3.67 14.23
N GLN A 125 -0.66 -2.59 15.01
CA GLN A 125 -1.88 -2.33 15.80
C GLN A 125 -3.05 -1.97 14.89
N ALA A 126 -2.83 -1.17 13.84
CA ALA A 126 -3.88 -0.80 12.90
C ALA A 126 -4.49 -2.04 12.23
N VAL A 127 -3.66 -3.02 11.84
CA VAL A 127 -4.11 -4.31 11.30
C VAL A 127 -5.03 -5.03 12.30
N LYS A 128 -4.63 -5.12 13.58
CA LYS A 128 -5.48 -5.75 14.61
C LYS A 128 -6.82 -5.04 14.78
N TYR A 129 -6.83 -3.70 14.75
CA TYR A 129 -8.08 -2.94 14.88
C TYR A 129 -9.03 -3.15 13.69
N VAL A 130 -8.49 -3.30 12.49
CA VAL A 130 -9.27 -3.64 11.29
C VAL A 130 -9.80 -5.07 11.40
N GLU A 131 -8.96 -6.05 11.75
CA GLU A 131 -9.38 -7.45 11.92
C GLU A 131 -10.45 -7.64 13.00
N GLN A 132 -10.39 -6.84 14.07
CA GLN A 132 -11.40 -6.81 15.13
C GLN A 132 -12.71 -6.11 14.72
N GLY A 133 -12.74 -5.43 13.57
CA GLY A 133 -13.92 -4.74 13.06
C GLY A 133 -14.21 -3.39 13.74
N HIS A 134 -13.18 -2.72 14.28
CA HIS A 134 -13.36 -1.40 14.91
C HIS A 134 -13.40 -0.23 13.92
N VAL A 135 -13.05 -0.47 12.66
CA VAL A 135 -12.87 0.55 11.63
C VAL A 135 -13.95 0.41 10.56
N ARG A 136 -14.51 1.54 10.13
CA ARG A 136 -15.39 1.63 8.96
C ARG A 136 -14.85 2.63 7.96
N VAL A 137 -15.24 2.44 6.70
CA VAL A 137 -14.99 3.41 5.62
C VAL A 137 -16.34 3.81 5.07
N GLY A 138 -16.77 5.03 5.35
CA GLY A 138 -18.15 5.45 5.13
C GLY A 138 -19.11 4.67 6.05
N PRO A 139 -20.21 4.09 5.53
CA PRO A 139 -21.16 3.34 6.35
C PRO A 139 -20.68 1.91 6.68
N ASP A 140 -19.82 1.33 5.85
CA ASP A 140 -19.51 -0.09 5.90
C ASP A 140 -18.30 -0.39 6.81
N THR A 141 -18.48 -1.36 7.70
CA THR A 141 -17.40 -1.88 8.55
C THR A 141 -16.46 -2.76 7.75
N ILE A 142 -15.16 -2.47 7.79
CA ILE A 142 -14.15 -3.21 7.02
C ILE A 142 -13.37 -4.14 7.96
N SER A 143 -13.37 -5.44 7.63
CA SER A 143 -12.61 -6.47 8.36
C SER A 143 -11.31 -6.86 7.67
N ASP A 144 -11.17 -6.61 6.36
CA ASP A 144 -9.99 -6.99 5.58
C ASP A 144 -8.90 -5.88 5.61
N PRO A 145 -7.69 -6.15 6.15
CA PRO A 145 -6.57 -5.21 6.13
C PRO A 145 -6.01 -4.95 4.72
N ALA A 146 -6.33 -5.78 3.73
CA ALA A 146 -5.95 -5.59 2.33
C ALA A 146 -6.85 -4.58 1.58
N PHE A 147 -7.90 -4.08 2.22
CA PHE A 147 -8.77 -3.06 1.63
C PHE A 147 -7.97 -1.81 1.24
N MET A 148 -8.16 -1.36 0.00
CA MET A 148 -7.43 -0.24 -0.58
C MET A 148 -8.29 1.01 -0.54
N VAL A 149 -7.81 2.03 0.17
CA VAL A 149 -8.53 3.30 0.35
C VAL A 149 -8.17 4.24 -0.80
N THR A 150 -9.16 4.73 -1.54
CA THR A 150 -8.99 5.77 -2.58
C THR A 150 -8.87 7.16 -1.93
N ARG A 151 -8.40 8.18 -2.68
CA ARG A 151 -8.20 9.52 -2.09
C ARG A 151 -9.51 10.07 -1.52
N ASN A 152 -10.59 9.92 -2.26
CA ASN A 152 -11.91 10.42 -1.85
C ASN A 152 -12.49 9.63 -0.67
N MET A 153 -12.14 8.35 -0.53
CA MET A 153 -12.60 7.53 0.61
C MET A 153 -11.79 7.74 1.89
N GLU A 154 -10.63 8.40 1.79
CA GLU A 154 -9.72 8.61 2.93
C GLU A 154 -10.38 9.46 4.04
N ASP A 155 -11.20 10.44 3.66
CA ASP A 155 -11.90 11.32 4.60
C ASP A 155 -13.02 10.61 5.38
N PHE A 156 -13.49 9.47 4.87
CA PHE A 156 -14.56 8.69 5.49
C PHE A 156 -14.04 7.52 6.33
N VAL A 157 -12.73 7.43 6.55
CA VAL A 157 -12.14 6.40 7.43
C VAL A 157 -12.34 6.84 8.88
N THR A 158 -13.25 6.17 9.59
CA THR A 158 -13.55 6.47 11.00
C THR A 158 -13.68 5.20 11.84
N TRP A 159 -13.71 5.37 13.16
CA TRP A 159 -14.14 4.30 14.05
C TRP A 159 -15.62 3.97 13.84
N VAL A 160 -15.99 2.73 14.11
CA VAL A 160 -17.39 2.31 14.28
C VAL A 160 -17.95 2.97 15.53
N ASP A 161 -19.23 3.34 15.51
CA ASP A 161 -19.86 4.09 16.61
C ASP A 161 -19.90 3.29 17.92
N THR A 162 -20.12 1.98 17.84
CA THR A 162 -20.10 1.06 19.00
C THR A 162 -18.69 0.64 19.43
N SER A 163 -17.64 1.19 18.82
CA SER A 163 -16.26 0.81 19.12
C SER A 163 -15.83 1.25 20.51
N LYS A 164 -15.26 0.31 21.28
CA LYS A 164 -14.64 0.59 22.59
C LYS A 164 -13.49 1.58 22.48
N ILE A 165 -12.79 1.60 21.34
CA ILE A 165 -11.68 2.54 21.09
C ILE A 165 -12.22 3.97 20.98
N LYS A 166 -13.29 4.17 20.21
CA LYS A 166 -13.97 5.47 20.10
C LYS A 166 -14.43 5.96 21.48
N ARG A 167 -15.04 5.08 22.27
CA ARG A 167 -15.47 5.40 23.64
C ARG A 167 -14.32 5.81 24.56
N THR A 168 -13.17 5.14 24.43
CA THR A 168 -11.98 5.44 25.24
C THR A 168 -11.39 6.80 24.86
N ILE A 169 -11.35 7.12 23.56
CA ILE A 169 -10.91 8.42 23.04
C ILE A 169 -11.85 9.54 23.51
N ALA A 170 -13.17 9.37 23.36
CA ALA A 170 -14.15 10.37 23.80
C ALA A 170 -14.08 10.61 25.32
N ARG A 171 -13.92 9.54 26.11
CA ARG A 171 -13.71 9.64 27.56
C ARG A 171 -12.43 10.39 27.91
N TYR A 172 -11.34 10.15 27.19
CA TYR A 172 -10.08 10.86 27.41
C TYR A 172 -10.20 12.36 27.11
N ASN A 173 -11.04 12.73 26.14
CA ASN A 173 -11.33 14.12 25.78
C ASN A 173 -12.43 14.76 26.64
N ASP A 174 -13.03 14.04 27.59
CA ASP A 174 -14.23 14.45 28.36
C ASP A 174 -15.46 14.79 27.48
N GLU A 175 -15.53 14.20 26.27
CA GLU A 175 -16.63 14.37 25.29
C GLU A 175 -17.56 13.14 25.24
N LEU A 176 -17.51 12.27 26.24
CA LEU A 176 -18.31 11.05 26.25
C LEU A 176 -19.78 11.38 26.56
N ASP A 177 -20.62 11.34 25.53
CA ASP A 177 -22.07 11.31 25.67
C ASP A 177 -22.57 9.85 25.67
N ASP A 178 -23.24 9.42 26.73
CA ASP A 178 -23.80 8.08 26.85
C ASP A 178 -25.15 7.93 26.10
N PHE A 179 -25.75 9.02 25.57
CA PHE A 179 -26.99 8.97 24.78
C PHE A 179 -26.78 8.35 23.39
N ASP A 180 -25.66 8.64 22.74
CA ASP A 180 -25.29 8.11 21.41
C ASP A 180 -25.05 6.58 21.38
N LEU A 181 -25.09 5.91 22.54
CA LEU A 181 -24.86 4.49 22.71
C LEU A 181 -26.14 3.65 22.91
N LEU A 182 -27.30 4.30 23.06
CA LEU A 182 -28.64 3.66 23.20
C LEU A 182 -29.27 3.39 21.83
#